data_AF-A0A2P5CMC8-F1
#
_entry.id   AF-A0A2P5CMC8-F1
#
_cell.length_a   1.000
_cell.length_b   1.000
_cell.length_c   1.000
_cell.angle_alpha   90.00
_cell.angle_beta   90.00
_cell.angle_gamma   90.00
#
_symmetry.space_group_name_H-M   'P 1'
#
loop_
_entity.id
_entity.type
_entity.pdbx_description
1 polymer ?
#
loop_
_entity_poly.entity_id
_entity_poly.type
_entity_poly.pdbx_seq_one_letter_code
_entity_poly.pdbx_strand_id
1 'polypeptide(L)'
;MLDMEKKVRSEDDRGLQKFLDNVQYNCSGILRYERVFGHGHVSPGGIETTKEFLEKLELKPGQKVLDVGCGIGGGDFYMAENSGVGVVGIDLSLI
;
A
#
# COMPACT_ATOMS: atom_id res chain seq x y z
N MET A 1 -16.16 28.60 -2.27
CA MET A 1 -16.97 27.40 -2.58
C MET A 1 -16.02 26.45 -3.31
N LEU A 2 -15.48 25.46 -2.61
CA LEU A 2 -14.42 24.58 -3.12
C LEU A 2 -15.05 23.41 -3.89
N ASP A 3 -14.59 23.20 -5.12
CA ASP A 3 -14.99 22.10 -6.00
C ASP A 3 -14.63 20.75 -5.37
N MET A 4 -15.63 20.06 -4.82
CA MET A 4 -15.43 18.88 -3.98
C MET A 4 -15.64 17.54 -4.70
N GLU A 5 -15.82 17.50 -6.02
CA GLU A 5 -16.10 16.26 -6.75
C GLU A 5 -15.44 16.20 -8.14
N LYS A 6 -14.10 16.21 -8.21
CA LYS A 6 -13.43 15.74 -9.43
C LYS A 6 -13.41 14.21 -9.45
N LYS A 7 -14.48 13.61 -9.97
CA LYS A 7 -14.54 12.17 -10.25
C LYS A 7 -13.73 11.87 -11.51
N VAL A 8 -12.50 11.38 -11.35
CA VAL A 8 -11.70 10.87 -12.47
C VAL A 8 -12.31 9.54 -12.93
N ARG A 9 -12.55 9.38 -14.24
CA ARG A 9 -12.98 8.10 -14.81
C ARG A 9 -11.80 7.13 -14.78
N SER A 10 -12.03 5.89 -14.37
CA SER A 10 -11.00 4.84 -14.24
C SER A 10 -10.32 4.42 -15.57
N GLU A 11 -10.75 4.99 -16.69
CA GLU A 11 -10.24 4.70 -18.04
C GLU A 11 -9.02 5.57 -18.42
N ASP A 12 -8.67 6.58 -17.60
CA ASP A 12 -7.45 7.39 -17.75
C ASP A 12 -6.52 7.16 -16.56
N ASP A 13 -5.69 6.13 -16.66
CA ASP A 13 -4.73 5.72 -15.62
C ASP A 13 -3.83 6.88 -15.18
N ARG A 14 -3.45 7.77 -16.10
CA ARG A 14 -2.60 8.94 -15.80
C ARG A 14 -3.35 10.02 -15.04
N GLY A 15 -4.63 10.22 -15.35
CA GLY A 15 -5.50 11.12 -14.59
C GLY A 15 -5.71 10.61 -13.17
N LEU A 16 -5.91 9.29 -13.02
CA LEU A 16 -6.14 8.65 -11.72
C LEU A 16 -4.88 8.70 -10.86
N GLN A 17 -3.72 8.33 -11.42
CA GLN A 17 -2.42 8.44 -10.76
C GLN A 17 -2.18 9.86 -10.23
N LYS A 18 -2.35 10.89 -11.08
CA LYS A 18 -2.17 12.29 -10.66
C LYS A 18 -3.11 12.69 -9.53
N PHE A 19 -4.36 12.21 -9.55
CA PHE A 19 -5.31 12.48 -8.48
C PHE A 19 -4.85 11.84 -7.16
N LEU A 20 -4.43 10.58 -7.21
CA LEU A 20 -3.90 9.86 -6.06
C LEU A 20 -2.69 10.60 -5.46
N ASP A 21 -1.68 10.90 -6.28
CA ASP A 21 -0.43 11.53 -5.84
C ASP A 21 -0.62 12.93 -5.25
N ASN A 22 -1.58 13.71 -5.76
CA ASN A 22 -1.74 15.11 -5.35
C ASN A 22 -2.81 15.31 -4.27
N VAL A 23 -3.74 14.38 -4.12
CA VAL A 23 -4.89 14.55 -3.21
C VAL A 23 -4.80 13.60 -2.04
N GLN A 24 -4.96 12.29 -2.29
CA GLN A 24 -5.13 11.31 -1.22
C GLN A 24 -3.80 10.80 -0.66
N TYR A 25 -2.82 10.57 -1.54
CA TYR A 25 -1.52 9.98 -1.22
C TYR A 25 -0.36 10.94 -1.46
N ASN A 26 -0.60 12.26 -1.33
CA ASN A 26 0.51 13.18 -1.21
C ASN A 26 1.35 12.85 0.04
N CYS A 27 2.63 13.25 0.06
CA CYS A 27 3.55 12.88 1.13
C CYS A 27 3.01 13.21 2.54
N SER A 28 2.32 14.35 2.70
CA SER A 28 1.75 14.73 3.98
C SER A 28 0.58 13.84 4.41
N GLY A 29 -0.21 13.35 3.46
CA GLY A 29 -1.27 12.38 3.68
C GLY A 29 -0.71 11.03 4.11
N ILE A 30 0.31 10.54 3.40
CA ILE A 30 1.00 9.27 3.72
C ILE A 30 1.59 9.31 5.13
N LEU A 31 2.33 10.37 5.48
CA LEU A 31 2.92 10.50 6.82
C LEU A 31 1.86 10.60 7.93
N ARG A 32 0.67 11.15 7.64
CA ARG A 32 -0.46 11.15 8.57
C ARG A 32 -1.04 9.75 8.74
N TYR A 33 -1.21 9.00 7.65
CA TYR A 33 -1.67 7.62 7.72
C TYR A 33 -0.68 6.74 8.47
N GLU A 34 0.61 6.83 8.15
CA GLU A 34 1.67 6.08 8.84
C GLU A 34 1.71 6.40 10.35
N ARG A 35 1.49 7.66 10.73
CA ARG A 35 1.37 8.03 12.15
C ARG A 35 0.18 7.36 12.84
N VAL A 36 -0.93 7.14 12.13
CA VAL A 36 -2.15 6.54 12.70
C VAL A 36 -2.08 5.02 12.70
N PHE A 37 -1.62 4.42 11.61
CA PHE A 37 -1.64 2.98 11.39
C PHE A 37 -0.36 2.26 11.79
N GLY A 38 0.72 3.02 12.00
CA GLY A 38 2.02 2.49 12.37
C GLY A 38 3.03 2.56 11.23
N HIS A 39 4.31 2.54 11.62
CA HIS A 39 5.44 2.65 10.69
C HIS A 39 5.33 1.64 9.54
N GLY A 40 5.58 2.10 8.31
CA GLY A 40 5.51 1.29 7.10
C GLY A 40 4.09 0.94 6.62
N HIS A 41 3.03 1.42 7.28
CA HIS A 41 1.65 1.06 6.93
C HIS A 41 0.77 2.28 6.66
N VAL A 42 0.02 2.24 5.57
CA VAL A 42 -0.99 3.25 5.20
C VAL A 42 -2.40 2.67 5.18
N SER A 43 -2.60 1.52 5.83
CA SER A 43 -3.85 0.76 5.90
C SER A 43 -4.23 0.43 7.35
N PRO A 44 -5.53 0.29 7.65
CA PRO A 44 -6.00 -0.08 8.99
C PRO A 44 -5.35 -1.36 9.53
N GLY A 45 -5.10 -1.37 10.84
CA GLY A 45 -4.54 -2.52 11.57
C GLY A 45 -3.02 -2.65 11.52
N GLY A 46 -2.36 -2.02 10.55
CA GLY A 46 -0.90 -1.95 10.48
C GLY A 46 -0.24 -3.32 10.51
N ILE A 47 0.86 -3.43 11.27
CA ILE A 47 1.68 -4.65 11.32
C ILE A 47 0.92 -5.87 11.89
N GLU A 48 -0.05 -5.68 12.77
CA GLU A 48 -0.79 -6.79 13.37
C GLU A 48 -1.68 -7.48 12.33
N THR A 49 -2.33 -6.70 11.46
CA THR A 49 -3.09 -7.27 10.33
C THR A 49 -2.19 -7.98 9.33
N THR A 50 -1.00 -7.46 9.06
CA THR A 50 0.00 -8.16 8.22
C THR A 50 0.33 -9.54 8.79
N LYS A 51 0.58 -9.66 10.11
CA LYS A 51 0.84 -10.95 10.76
C LYS A 51 -0.34 -11.92 10.62
N GLU A 52 -1.56 -11.46 10.89
CA GLU A 52 -2.76 -12.28 10.77
C GLU A 52 -2.95 -12.84 9.35
N PHE A 53 -2.62 -12.05 8.32
CA PHE A 53 -2.68 -12.54 6.94
C PHE A 53 -1.58 -13.54 6.62
N LEU A 54 -0.35 -13.32 7.09
CA LEU A 54 0.74 -14.28 6.88
C LEU A 54 0.44 -15.64 7.52
N GLU A 55 -0.17 -15.67 8.70
CA GLU A 55 -0.63 -16.91 9.35
C GLU A 55 -1.63 -17.67 8.48
N LYS A 56 -2.53 -16.96 7.79
CA LYS A 56 -3.56 -17.56 6.93
C LYS A 56 -3.04 -18.00 5.57
N LEU A 57 -2.05 -17.31 5.04
CA LEU A 57 -1.49 -17.59 3.71
C LEU A 57 -0.56 -18.81 3.71
N GLU A 58 -0.04 -19.20 4.89
CA GLU A 58 0.84 -20.36 5.07
C GLU A 58 2.00 -20.39 4.06
N LEU A 59 2.59 -19.20 3.82
CA LEU A 59 3.67 -19.01 2.84
C LEU A 59 4.89 -19.85 3.18
N LYS A 60 5.59 -20.31 2.14
CA LYS A 60 6.78 -21.16 2.23
C LYS A 60 7.99 -20.46 1.61
N PRO A 61 9.18 -20.64 2.19
CA PRO A 61 10.40 -20.07 1.63
C PRO A 61 10.60 -20.40 0.15
N GLY A 62 11.04 -19.41 -0.63
CA GLY A 62 11.26 -19.51 -2.07
C GLY A 62 10.01 -19.29 -2.95
N GLN A 63 8.82 -19.14 -2.35
CA GLN A 63 7.64 -18.70 -3.11
C GLN A 63 7.78 -17.23 -3.56
N LYS A 64 7.02 -16.86 -4.59
CA LYS A 64 6.91 -15.49 -5.08
C LYS A 64 5.52 -14.94 -4.79
N VAL A 65 5.46 -13.73 -4.27
CA VAL A 65 4.21 -13.01 -3.95
C VAL A 65 4.13 -11.74 -4.78
N LEU A 66 2.93 -11.44 -5.27
CA LEU A 66 2.59 -10.16 -5.89
C LEU A 66 1.72 -9.39 -4.89
N ASP A 67 2.16 -8.20 -4.48
CA ASP A 67 1.34 -7.27 -3.70
C ASP A 67 0.80 -6.16 -4.60
N VAL A 68 -0.52 -5.97 -4.60
CA VAL A 68 -1.23 -5.02 -5.47
C VAL A 68 -1.78 -3.88 -4.62
N GLY A 69 -1.19 -2.69 -4.77
CA GLY A 69 -1.40 -1.57 -3.87
C GLY A 69 -0.48 -1.65 -2.65
N CYS A 70 0.81 -1.94 -2.89
CA CYS A 70 1.80 -2.15 -1.83
C CYS A 70 2.09 -0.91 -0.97
N GLY A 71 1.66 0.28 -1.43
CA GLY A 71 1.86 1.54 -0.74
C GLY A 71 3.34 1.79 -0.44
N ILE A 72 3.65 2.06 0.82
CA ILE A 72 5.02 2.31 1.30
C ILE A 72 5.80 1.02 1.66
N GLY A 73 5.23 -0.16 1.40
CA GLY A 73 5.96 -1.43 1.40
C GLY A 73 6.20 -2.10 2.76
N GLY A 74 5.67 -1.59 3.88
CA GLY A 74 5.93 -2.19 5.19
C GLY A 74 5.49 -3.65 5.32
N GLY A 75 4.37 -4.02 4.69
CA GLY A 75 3.91 -5.41 4.61
C GLY A 75 4.83 -6.31 3.78
N ASP A 76 5.32 -5.80 2.65
CA ASP A 76 6.22 -6.51 1.73
C ASP A 76 7.54 -6.87 2.41
N PHE A 77 8.17 -5.89 3.08
CA PHE A 77 9.42 -6.13 3.80
C PHE A 77 9.22 -7.15 4.91
N TYR A 78 8.16 -7.01 5.71
CA TYR A 78 7.86 -7.97 6.77
C TYR A 78 7.64 -9.39 6.22
N MET A 79 6.89 -9.52 5.12
CA MET A 79 6.65 -10.81 4.48
C MET A 79 7.94 -11.46 3.95
N ALA A 80 8.78 -10.67 3.26
CA ALA A 80 10.05 -11.17 2.73
C ALA A 80 10.99 -11.64 3.86
N GLU A 81 11.11 -10.85 4.93
CA GLU A 81 11.98 -11.15 6.08
C GLU A 81 11.50 -12.33 6.91
N ASN A 82 10.18 -12.45 7.13
CA ASN A 82 9.61 -13.44 8.05
C ASN A 82 9.16 -14.75 7.39
N SER A 83 8.92 -14.76 6.08
CA SER A 83 8.46 -15.96 5.36
C SER A 83 9.47 -16.50 4.34
N GLY A 84 10.57 -15.77 4.08
CA GLY A 84 11.60 -16.18 3.13
C GLY A 84 11.12 -16.23 1.68
N VAL A 85 10.11 -15.42 1.35
CA VAL A 85 9.53 -15.31 0.01
C VAL A 85 10.14 -14.13 -0.75
N GLY A 86 10.05 -14.16 -2.08
CA GLY A 86 10.32 -12.98 -2.91
C GLY A 86 9.03 -12.21 -3.17
N VAL A 87 9.01 -10.92 -2.87
CA VAL A 87 7.83 -10.07 -3.06
C VAL A 87 8.04 -9.11 -4.24
N VAL A 88 7.02 -8.96 -5.07
CA VAL A 88 6.92 -7.93 -6.11
C VAL A 88 5.75 -7.03 -5.74
N GLY A 89 6.03 -5.83 -5.25
CA GLY A 89 5.03 -4.81 -4.98
C GLY A 89 4.74 -3.98 -6.23
N ILE A 90 3.46 -3.74 -6.51
CA ILE A 90 3.02 -2.75 -7.50
C ILE A 90 2.11 -1.72 -6.82
N ASP A 91 2.34 -0.44 -7.12
CA ASP A 91 1.44 0.63 -6.72
C ASP A 91 1.23 1.59 -7.90
N LEU A 92 0.05 2.19 -7.96
CA LEU A 92 -0.28 3.18 -8.98
C LEU A 92 0.29 4.56 -8.61
N SER A 93 0.38 4.85 -7.31
CA SER A 93 0.92 6.10 -6.79
C SER A 93 2.44 6.10 -6.89
N LEU A 94 3.00 7.19 -7.40
CA LEU A 94 4.44 7.46 -7.36
C LEU A 94 4.69 8.28 -6.10
N ILE A 95 4.86 7.56 -4.99
CA ILE A 95 5.06 8.11 -3.65
C ILE A 95 6.36 8.92 -3.57
#